data_AF-A0A7S2NBI5-F1
#
_entry.id   AF-A0A7S2NBI5-F1
#
_cell.length_a   1.000
_cell.length_b   1.000
_cell.length_c   1.000
_cell.angle_alpha   90.00
_cell.angle_beta   90.00
_cell.angle_gamma   90.00
#
_symmetry.space_group_name_H-M   'P 1'
#
loop_
_entity.id
_entity.type
_entity.pdbx_description
1 polymer ?
#
loop_
_entity_poly.entity_id
_entity_poly.type
_entity_poly.pdbx_seq_one_letter_code
_entity_poly.pdbx_strand_id
1 'polypeptide(L)'
;EERKQHRPVLDRLVLCRSVVAVSRPHQTRPQLGNAAFARSMPSRAPTLFMTQRIHHRNEAEPLQKAMAATGWKEAATPEKATLLWDVETLGDTSSLSKTPAPGQIVNRTPGMLHCCRKAVFARMLWRLRAILPPDSAFEDGKYLPKQWSLPNEQHAADLAAHAQQCSAAAKKEGKEAPVYIVKPDGGSQGDGISLTTDPCRTTSWNSAAERVVQEYVSAPLLVDGLKFDLRLYVLLCRSADGMERAFLCHEGLARFAV
;
A
#
# COMPACT_ATOMS: atom_id res chain seq x y z
N GLU A 1 -11.50 -13.41 60.56
CA GLU A 1 -10.62 -14.54 60.21
C GLU A 1 -11.09 -15.07 58.86
N GLU A 2 -10.33 -15.26 57.81
CA GLU A 2 -8.90 -15.29 57.58
C GLU A 2 -8.65 -14.90 56.10
N ARG A 3 -7.48 -14.32 55.88
CA ARG A 3 -6.90 -13.94 54.59
C ARG A 3 -6.77 -15.14 53.64
N LYS A 4 -6.90 -14.88 52.34
CA LYS A 4 -5.91 -15.33 51.33
C LYS A 4 -5.92 -14.40 50.12
N GLN A 5 -5.00 -13.43 50.17
CA GLN A 5 -4.38 -12.83 48.99
C GLN A 5 -3.81 -13.94 48.10
N HIS A 6 -3.96 -13.86 46.78
CA HIS A 6 -2.94 -14.31 45.84
C HIS A 6 -2.90 -13.35 44.64
N ARG A 7 -1.67 -12.96 44.31
CA ARG A 7 -1.26 -11.82 43.47
C ARG A 7 -1.45 -12.10 41.98
N PRO A 8 -1.53 -11.05 41.14
CA PRO A 8 -1.33 -11.19 39.69
C PRO A 8 0.13 -11.55 39.40
N VAL A 9 0.36 -12.52 38.52
CA VAL A 9 1.67 -12.84 37.96
C VAL A 9 2.07 -11.73 36.98
N LEU A 10 2.57 -10.63 37.54
CA LEU A 10 3.56 -9.76 36.91
C LEU A 10 4.89 -10.50 37.02
N ASP A 11 5.38 -11.06 35.91
CA ASP A 11 6.80 -11.10 35.56
C ASP A 11 7.03 -11.96 34.31
N ARG A 12 7.07 -11.29 33.15
CA ARG A 12 8.06 -11.48 32.07
C ARG A 12 7.80 -10.46 30.96
N LEU A 13 7.79 -9.20 31.36
CA LEU A 13 7.98 -8.05 30.47
C LEU A 13 9.50 -7.87 30.31
N VAL A 14 10.10 -8.62 29.38
CA VAL A 14 11.39 -8.20 28.82
C VAL A 14 11.07 -7.14 27.78
N LEU A 15 11.17 -5.89 28.23
CA LEU A 15 11.24 -4.69 27.42
C LEU A 15 12.18 -4.90 26.22
N CYS A 16 11.61 -5.04 25.02
CA CYS A 16 12.35 -4.68 23.81
C CYS A 16 11.93 -3.25 23.44
N ARG A 17 12.51 -2.29 24.16
CA ARG A 17 12.57 -0.89 23.75
C ARG A 17 13.39 -0.82 22.47
N SER A 18 12.72 -0.57 21.35
CA SER A 18 13.33 0.20 20.24
C SER A 18 12.24 1.01 19.55
N VAL A 19 11.84 2.09 20.23
CA VAL A 19 11.45 3.33 19.56
C VAL A 19 12.68 3.76 18.76
N VAL A 20 12.63 3.71 17.43
CA VAL A 20 13.69 4.31 16.63
C VAL A 20 13.47 5.81 16.65
N ALA A 21 14.18 6.44 17.58
CA ALA A 21 14.51 7.84 17.55
C ALA A 21 15.27 8.16 16.25
N VAL A 22 14.88 9.26 15.63
CA VAL A 22 15.67 9.95 14.59
C VAL A 22 16.99 10.38 15.22
N SER A 23 18.13 9.84 14.81
CA SER A 23 19.46 10.46 14.96
C SER A 23 20.58 9.73 14.19
N ARG A 24 21.09 10.45 13.18
CA ARG A 24 22.47 10.52 12.63
C ARG A 24 23.12 9.30 11.91
N PRO A 25 24.01 9.57 10.92
CA PRO A 25 24.47 8.60 9.92
C PRO A 25 25.76 7.89 10.35
N HIS A 26 26.03 6.75 9.70
CA HIS A 26 27.16 5.84 9.88
C HIS A 26 27.22 5.10 11.22
N GLN A 27 26.74 3.85 11.23
CA GLN A 27 27.57 2.66 11.43
C GLN A 27 26.73 1.37 11.41
N THR A 28 27.32 0.34 10.80
CA THR A 28 26.94 -1.08 10.81
C THR A 28 25.63 -1.51 10.14
N ARG A 29 25.80 -2.12 8.96
CA ARG A 29 24.81 -2.97 8.27
C ARG A 29 24.33 -4.05 9.25
N PRO A 30 23.04 -4.15 9.61
CA PRO A 30 22.56 -5.32 10.32
C PRO A 30 22.60 -6.49 9.34
N GLN A 31 23.51 -7.43 9.56
CA GLN A 31 23.44 -8.72 8.89
C GLN A 31 22.14 -9.38 9.36
N LEU A 32 21.13 -9.42 8.49
CA LEU A 32 19.97 -10.27 8.67
C LEU A 32 20.48 -11.68 8.97
N GLY A 33 20.23 -12.16 10.20
CA GLY A 33 20.70 -13.45 10.65
C GLY A 33 20.14 -14.55 9.76
N ASN A 34 20.96 -15.05 8.83
CA ASN A 34 20.67 -16.18 7.94
C ASN A 34 20.20 -17.44 8.69
N ALA A 35 20.49 -17.55 9.97
CA ALA A 35 20.20 -18.73 10.78
C ALA A 35 18.70 -18.95 11.08
N ALA A 36 17.90 -17.89 11.18
CA ALA A 36 16.45 -18.03 11.46
C ALA A 36 15.66 -18.40 10.20
N PHE A 37 16.08 -17.86 9.05
CA PHE A 37 15.49 -18.16 7.74
C PHE A 37 15.83 -19.59 7.27
N ALA A 38 17.04 -20.06 7.56
CA ALA A 38 17.48 -21.41 7.21
C ALA A 38 16.74 -22.53 7.99
N ARG A 39 16.23 -22.26 9.19
CA ARG A 39 15.58 -23.27 10.04
C ARG A 39 14.13 -23.59 9.67
N SER A 40 13.49 -22.77 8.82
CA SER A 40 12.10 -23.00 8.38
C SER A 40 11.99 -23.34 6.89
N MET A 41 13.12 -23.50 6.19
CA MET A 41 13.10 -23.91 4.79
C MET A 41 12.72 -25.39 4.69
N PRO A 42 11.77 -25.77 3.82
CA PRO A 42 11.44 -27.17 3.61
C PRO A 42 12.69 -27.97 3.21
N SER A 43 12.74 -29.25 3.59
CA SER A 43 13.89 -30.14 3.34
C SER A 43 14.21 -30.34 1.84
N ARG A 44 13.32 -29.88 0.96
CA ARG A 44 13.51 -29.82 -0.49
C ARG A 44 13.50 -28.36 -0.92
N ALA A 45 14.37 -28.02 -1.88
CA ALA A 45 14.38 -26.72 -2.50
C ALA A 45 12.95 -26.38 -2.99
N PRO A 46 12.38 -25.22 -2.58
CA PRO A 46 11.04 -24.83 -2.95
C PRO A 46 10.91 -24.67 -4.47
N THR A 47 9.70 -24.94 -4.96
CA THR A 47 9.37 -24.89 -6.38
C THR A 47 8.37 -23.78 -6.68
N LEU A 48 8.55 -23.10 -7.81
CA LEU A 48 7.68 -22.01 -8.28
C LEU A 48 7.01 -22.42 -9.60
N PHE A 49 5.72 -22.18 -9.73
CA PHE A 49 4.99 -22.30 -11.00
C PHE A 49 4.56 -20.92 -11.49
N MET A 50 5.00 -20.53 -12.69
CA MET A 50 4.58 -19.30 -13.36
C MET A 50 3.35 -19.58 -14.22
N THR A 51 2.31 -18.77 -14.09
CA THR A 51 1.15 -18.89 -14.98
C THR A 51 1.46 -18.37 -16.39
N GLN A 52 0.68 -18.81 -17.38
CA GLN A 52 0.81 -18.33 -18.76
C GLN A 52 0.71 -16.80 -18.88
N ARG A 53 -0.06 -16.15 -17.99
CA ARG A 53 -0.16 -14.69 -17.92
C ARG A 53 1.18 -14.00 -17.69
N ILE A 54 2.07 -14.59 -16.89
CA ILE A 54 3.41 -14.06 -16.64
C ILE A 54 4.23 -13.97 -17.93
N HIS A 55 4.14 -15.01 -18.76
CA HIS A 55 4.83 -15.06 -20.05
C HIS A 55 4.25 -14.04 -21.03
N HIS A 56 2.92 -13.91 -21.11
CA HIS A 56 2.28 -12.92 -21.98
C HIS A 56 2.62 -11.47 -21.62
N ARG A 57 2.86 -11.20 -20.33
CA ARG A 57 3.24 -9.88 -19.82
C ARG A 57 4.75 -9.62 -19.86
N ASN A 58 5.54 -10.60 -20.33
CA ASN A 58 7.00 -10.55 -20.34
C ASN A 58 7.62 -10.32 -18.94
N GLU A 59 7.00 -10.87 -17.90
CA GLU A 59 7.43 -10.73 -16.50
C GLU A 59 8.23 -11.96 -16.01
N ALA A 60 8.48 -12.94 -16.89
CA ALA A 60 9.16 -14.19 -16.54
C ALA A 60 10.66 -14.01 -16.27
N GLU A 61 11.35 -13.15 -17.02
CA GLU A 61 12.81 -13.02 -16.92
C GLU A 61 13.28 -12.56 -15.52
N PRO A 62 12.69 -11.53 -14.88
CA PRO A 62 13.05 -11.16 -13.51
C PRO A 62 12.82 -12.30 -12.50
N LEU A 63 11.75 -13.06 -12.67
CA LEU A 63 11.43 -14.22 -11.81
C LEU A 63 12.47 -15.32 -11.97
N GLN A 64 12.86 -15.65 -13.20
CA GLN A 64 13.89 -16.64 -13.48
C GLN A 64 15.24 -16.24 -12.86
N LYS A 65 15.62 -14.96 -12.95
CA LYS A 65 16.83 -14.44 -12.28
C LYS A 65 16.74 -14.58 -10.76
N ALA A 66 15.60 -14.25 -10.16
CA ALA A 66 15.39 -14.42 -8.72
C ALA A 66 15.45 -15.89 -8.30
N MET A 67 14.88 -16.80 -9.10
CA MET A 67 14.94 -18.25 -8.85
C MET A 67 16.37 -18.78 -8.93
N ALA A 68 17.15 -18.37 -9.94
CA ALA A 68 18.55 -18.73 -10.07
C ALA A 68 19.39 -18.25 -8.87
N ALA A 69 19.15 -17.04 -8.38
CA ALA A 69 19.87 -16.49 -7.22
C ALA A 69 19.52 -17.17 -5.89
N THR A 70 18.32 -17.76 -5.78
CA THR A 70 17.82 -18.37 -4.54
C THR A 70 17.87 -19.90 -4.55
N GLY A 71 18.23 -20.50 -5.69
CA GLY A 71 18.23 -21.96 -5.89
C GLY A 71 16.84 -22.59 -6.04
N TRP A 72 15.80 -21.78 -6.27
CA TRP A 72 14.45 -22.27 -6.51
C TRP A 72 14.34 -22.89 -7.90
N LYS A 73 13.47 -23.90 -8.04
CA LYS A 73 13.26 -24.60 -9.30
C LYS A 73 11.86 -24.35 -9.86
N GLU A 74 11.75 -24.35 -11.18
CA GLU A 74 10.46 -24.25 -11.84
C GLU A 74 9.70 -25.58 -11.74
N ALA A 75 8.43 -25.52 -11.35
CA ALA A 75 7.54 -26.67 -11.35
C ALA A 75 6.90 -26.87 -12.72
N ALA A 76 6.81 -28.11 -13.20
CA ALA A 76 6.17 -28.42 -14.48
C ALA A 76 4.64 -28.26 -14.45
N THR A 77 4.01 -28.44 -13.29
CA THR A 77 2.55 -28.32 -13.10
C THR A 77 2.25 -27.56 -11.82
N PRO A 78 1.11 -26.84 -11.74
CA PRO A 78 0.78 -26.05 -10.57
C PRO A 78 0.60 -26.91 -9.31
N GLU A 79 0.13 -28.15 -9.42
CA GLU A 79 -0.09 -29.06 -8.28
C GLU A 79 1.21 -29.48 -7.58
N LYS A 80 2.34 -29.43 -8.28
CA LYS A 80 3.67 -29.79 -7.76
C LYS A 80 4.45 -28.58 -7.22
N ALA A 81 3.86 -27.39 -7.31
CA ALA A 81 4.52 -26.15 -6.92
C ALA A 81 4.35 -25.87 -5.42
N THR A 82 5.39 -25.30 -4.82
CA THR A 82 5.30 -24.71 -3.47
C THR A 82 4.65 -23.32 -3.54
N LEU A 83 5.04 -22.53 -4.54
CA LEU A 83 4.54 -21.18 -4.79
C LEU A 83 3.93 -21.10 -6.19
N LEU A 84 2.70 -20.59 -6.26
CA LEU A 84 2.03 -20.20 -7.50
C LEU A 84 2.25 -18.70 -7.71
N TRP A 85 2.89 -18.35 -8.83
CA TRP A 85 3.12 -16.96 -9.21
C TRP A 85 2.23 -16.57 -10.38
N ASP A 86 1.35 -15.60 -10.14
CA ASP A 86 0.34 -15.17 -11.10
C ASP A 86 0.11 -13.65 -11.02
N VAL A 87 -0.41 -13.10 -12.12
CA VAL A 87 -0.78 -11.68 -12.24
C VAL A 87 -2.21 -11.62 -12.71
N GLU A 88 -3.09 -11.14 -11.84
CA GLU A 88 -4.53 -11.03 -12.08
C GLU A 88 -4.93 -9.55 -12.23
N THR A 89 -5.87 -9.30 -13.12
CA THR A 89 -6.52 -8.01 -13.33
C THR A 89 -8.00 -8.08 -12.93
N LEU A 90 -8.62 -6.93 -12.67
CA LEU A 90 -10.03 -6.86 -12.27
C LEU A 90 -11.00 -7.35 -13.37
N GLY A 91 -10.54 -7.37 -14.62
CA GLY A 91 -11.32 -7.87 -15.76
C GLY A 91 -11.22 -9.37 -15.95
N ASP A 92 -10.40 -10.07 -15.16
CA ASP A 92 -10.18 -11.50 -15.33
C ASP A 92 -11.35 -12.26 -14.72
N THR A 93 -12.13 -12.91 -15.59
CA THR A 93 -13.27 -13.76 -15.20
C THR A 93 -12.82 -15.16 -14.77
N SER A 94 -11.65 -15.60 -15.26
CA SER A 94 -10.96 -16.80 -14.82
C SER A 94 -9.82 -16.39 -13.90
N SER A 95 -10.06 -16.47 -12.58
CA SER A 95 -8.95 -16.52 -11.63
C SER A 95 -8.15 -17.80 -11.87
N LEU A 96 -6.99 -17.93 -11.23
CA LEU A 96 -6.44 -19.25 -10.90
C LEU A 96 -7.50 -19.93 -10.01
N SER A 97 -8.55 -20.47 -10.64
CA SER A 97 -9.85 -20.81 -10.05
C SER A 97 -9.81 -22.17 -9.36
N LYS A 98 -8.68 -22.45 -8.71
CA LYS A 98 -8.54 -23.50 -7.74
C LYS A 98 -7.95 -22.84 -6.52
N THR A 99 -8.71 -22.84 -5.43
CA THR A 99 -8.16 -22.63 -4.09
C THR A 99 -6.81 -23.37 -4.02
N PRO A 100 -5.71 -22.68 -3.66
CA PRO A 100 -4.41 -23.34 -3.59
C PRO A 100 -4.54 -24.61 -2.74
N ALA A 101 -3.91 -25.69 -3.17
CA ALA A 101 -3.95 -26.93 -2.39
C ALA A 101 -3.34 -26.68 -0.99
N PRO A 102 -3.73 -27.45 0.04
CA PRO A 102 -3.18 -27.27 1.37
C PRO A 102 -1.65 -27.22 1.36
N GLY A 103 -1.07 -26.12 1.87
CA GLY A 103 0.37 -25.89 1.92
C GLY A 103 0.95 -25.14 0.71
N GLN A 104 0.19 -24.91 -0.37
CA GLN A 104 0.62 -24.05 -1.46
C GLN A 104 0.47 -22.57 -1.11
N ILE A 105 1.42 -21.78 -1.59
CA ILE A 105 1.47 -20.34 -1.39
C ILE A 105 1.12 -19.67 -2.72
N VAL A 106 0.49 -18.49 -2.67
CA VAL A 106 0.25 -17.64 -3.84
C VAL A 106 0.81 -16.25 -3.57
N ASN A 107 1.34 -15.59 -4.58
CA ASN A 107 1.93 -14.25 -4.49
C ASN A 107 0.92 -13.09 -4.31
N ARG A 108 -0.30 -13.37 -3.84
CA ARG A 108 -1.37 -12.37 -3.73
C ARG A 108 -2.21 -12.56 -2.46
N THR A 109 -2.70 -11.43 -1.94
CA THR A 109 -3.71 -11.41 -0.87
C THR A 109 -5.11 -11.29 -1.49
N PRO A 110 -6.07 -12.16 -1.13
CA PRO A 110 -7.44 -12.06 -1.61
C PRO A 110 -8.03 -10.65 -1.39
N GLY A 111 -8.72 -10.12 -2.40
CA GLY A 111 -9.36 -8.80 -2.32
C GLY A 111 -8.42 -7.59 -2.45
N MET A 112 -7.09 -7.78 -2.39
CA MET A 112 -6.13 -6.67 -2.42
C MET A 112 -6.28 -5.80 -3.68
N LEU A 113 -6.54 -6.41 -4.83
CA LEU A 113 -6.72 -5.70 -6.09
C LEU A 113 -7.92 -4.73 -6.06
N HIS A 114 -9.01 -5.09 -5.36
CA HIS A 114 -10.14 -4.20 -5.13
C HIS A 114 -9.78 -3.09 -4.14
N CYS A 115 -9.08 -3.42 -3.05
CA CYS A 115 -8.63 -2.45 -2.04
C CYS A 115 -7.67 -1.40 -2.60
N CYS A 116 -6.83 -1.78 -3.58
CA CYS A 116 -5.88 -0.89 -4.24
C CYS A 116 -6.52 0.07 -5.26
N ARG A 117 -7.82 -0.02 -5.54
CA ARG A 117 -8.53 1.01 -6.32
C ARG A 117 -8.56 2.31 -5.53
N LYS A 118 -8.32 3.43 -6.20
CA LYS A 118 -8.18 4.75 -5.57
C LYS A 118 -9.45 5.13 -4.80
N ALA A 119 -10.62 4.94 -5.40
CA ALA A 119 -11.92 5.27 -4.82
C ALA A 119 -12.24 4.38 -3.61
N VAL A 120 -11.96 3.07 -3.72
CA VAL A 120 -12.11 2.12 -2.61
C VAL A 120 -11.19 2.50 -1.46
N PHE A 121 -9.93 2.77 -1.74
CA PHE A 121 -8.94 3.21 -0.75
C PHE A 121 -9.35 4.52 -0.07
N ALA A 122 -9.83 5.52 -0.83
CA ALA A 122 -10.30 6.78 -0.26
C ALA A 122 -11.50 6.57 0.69
N ARG A 123 -12.44 5.69 0.34
CA ARG A 123 -13.57 5.33 1.22
C ARG A 123 -13.12 4.54 2.46
N MET A 124 -12.15 3.64 2.31
CA MET A 124 -11.58 2.91 3.45
C MET A 124 -10.89 3.86 4.40
N LEU A 125 -10.06 4.77 3.90
CA LEU A 125 -9.39 5.78 4.71
C LEU A 125 -10.40 6.68 5.42
N TRP A 126 -11.45 7.12 4.73
CA TRP A 126 -12.51 7.92 5.33
C TRP A 126 -13.14 7.24 6.55
N ARG A 127 -13.45 5.94 6.44
CA ARG A 127 -13.99 5.16 7.57
C ARG A 127 -12.97 4.96 8.68
N LEU A 128 -11.71 4.70 8.33
CA LEU A 128 -10.63 4.57 9.30
C LEU A 128 -10.47 5.84 10.12
N ARG A 129 -10.55 6.99 9.45
CA ARG A 129 -10.48 8.30 10.11
C ARG A 129 -11.55 8.49 11.17
N ALA A 130 -12.79 8.10 10.88
CA ALA A 130 -13.89 8.18 11.83
C ALA A 130 -13.73 7.28 13.08
N ILE A 131 -12.87 6.26 13.02
CA ILE A 131 -12.66 5.28 14.11
C ILE A 131 -11.35 5.55 14.86
N LEU A 132 -10.35 6.10 14.18
CA LEU A 132 -9.04 6.33 14.76
C LEU A 132 -9.05 7.55 15.70
N PRO A 133 -8.19 7.55 16.72
CA PRO A 133 -8.00 8.71 17.58
C PRO A 133 -7.62 9.98 16.80
N PRO A 134 -8.05 11.18 17.26
CA PRO A 134 -7.71 12.47 16.63
C PRO A 134 -6.22 12.75 16.45
N ASP A 135 -5.37 12.14 17.29
CA ASP A 135 -3.91 12.25 17.27
C ASP A 135 -3.24 11.16 16.41
N SER A 136 -4.02 10.32 15.72
CA SER A 136 -3.47 9.31 14.83
C SER A 136 -2.78 9.94 13.62
N ALA A 137 -1.77 9.26 13.09
CA ALA A 137 -1.02 9.69 11.90
C ALA A 137 -1.89 9.83 10.62
N PHE A 138 -3.15 9.41 10.65
CA PHE A 138 -4.05 9.45 9.50
C PHE A 138 -5.08 10.60 9.56
N GLU A 139 -5.23 11.26 10.72
CA GLU A 139 -6.24 12.31 10.95
C GLU A 139 -5.80 13.70 10.50
N ASP A 140 -4.58 14.11 10.85
CA ASP A 140 -4.11 15.49 10.68
C ASP A 140 -3.73 15.87 9.24
N GLY A 141 -3.81 14.92 8.30
CA GLY A 141 -3.42 15.11 6.91
C GLY A 141 -1.90 15.28 6.70
N LYS A 142 -1.09 15.13 7.75
CA LYS A 142 0.36 15.38 7.74
C LYS A 142 1.10 14.41 6.84
N TYR A 143 0.70 13.13 6.85
CA TYR A 143 1.35 12.08 6.06
C TYR A 143 0.52 11.68 4.83
N LEU A 144 -0.79 11.96 4.83
CA LEU A 144 -1.69 11.57 3.77
C LEU A 144 -2.69 12.68 3.46
N PRO A 145 -2.60 13.33 2.28
CA PRO A 145 -3.48 14.43 1.90
C PRO A 145 -4.96 14.02 1.98
N LYS A 146 -5.86 14.97 2.29
CA LYS A 146 -7.29 14.68 2.29
C LYS A 146 -7.76 14.27 0.90
N GLN A 147 -8.64 13.27 0.86
CA GLN A 147 -9.12 12.67 -0.38
C GLN A 147 -10.59 12.27 -0.28
N TRP A 148 -11.28 12.38 -1.40
CA TRP A 148 -12.71 12.19 -1.53
C TRP A 148 -13.02 11.31 -2.73
N SER A 149 -13.81 10.26 -2.52
CA SER A 149 -14.31 9.42 -3.61
C SER A 149 -15.62 10.00 -4.11
N LEU A 150 -15.70 10.31 -5.41
CA LEU A 150 -16.94 10.71 -6.07
C LEU A 150 -17.46 9.54 -6.93
N PRO A 151 -18.79 9.38 -7.09
CA PRO A 151 -19.86 10.32 -6.71
C PRO A 151 -20.48 10.07 -5.31
N ASN A 152 -19.73 9.57 -4.32
CA ASN A 152 -20.28 9.37 -2.98
C ASN A 152 -20.75 10.71 -2.38
N GLU A 153 -22.01 10.78 -1.97
CA GLU A 153 -22.67 12.03 -1.54
C GLU A 153 -22.04 12.65 -0.29
N GLN A 154 -21.67 11.82 0.70
CA GLN A 154 -21.02 12.31 1.93
C GLN A 154 -19.65 12.93 1.61
N HIS A 155 -18.88 12.26 0.77
CA HIS A 155 -17.59 12.78 0.31
C HIS A 155 -17.76 14.05 -0.53
N ALA A 156 -18.81 14.14 -1.37
CA ALA A 156 -19.08 15.34 -2.17
C ALA A 156 -19.46 16.55 -1.29
N ALA A 157 -20.30 16.35 -0.28
CA ALA A 157 -20.69 17.39 0.66
C ALA A 157 -19.49 17.88 1.49
N ASP A 158 -18.67 16.96 1.99
CA ASP A 158 -17.46 17.33 2.75
C ASP A 158 -16.42 18.04 1.88
N LEU A 159 -16.19 17.57 0.65
CA LEU A 159 -15.32 18.23 -0.32
C LEU A 159 -15.76 19.67 -0.57
N ALA A 160 -17.07 19.91 -0.74
CA ALA A 160 -17.61 21.25 -0.96
C ALA A 160 -17.38 22.18 0.24
N ALA A 161 -17.69 21.70 1.46
CA ALA A 161 -17.46 22.46 2.68
C ALA A 161 -15.97 22.78 2.88
N HIS A 162 -15.10 21.79 2.70
CA HIS A 162 -13.65 21.93 2.84
C HIS A 162 -13.08 22.90 1.80
N ALA A 163 -13.44 22.77 0.52
CA ALA A 163 -12.97 23.64 -0.54
C ALA A 163 -13.40 25.10 -0.34
N GLN A 164 -14.64 25.33 0.10
CA GLN A 164 -15.13 26.67 0.42
C GLN A 164 -14.35 27.29 1.60
N GLN A 165 -14.14 26.52 2.67
CA GLN A 165 -13.39 26.98 3.85
C GLN A 165 -11.94 27.36 3.49
N CYS A 166 -11.22 26.48 2.77
CA CYS A 166 -9.84 26.73 2.38
C CYS A 166 -9.71 27.91 1.42
N SER A 167 -10.63 28.04 0.46
CA SER A 167 -10.63 29.18 -0.48
C SER A 167 -10.90 30.51 0.22
N ALA A 168 -11.82 30.55 1.18
CA ALA A 168 -12.08 31.74 1.99
C ALA A 168 -10.88 32.13 2.86
N ALA A 169 -10.22 31.15 3.47
CA ALA A 169 -9.00 31.37 4.25
C ALA A 169 -7.86 31.91 3.38
N ALA A 170 -7.61 31.30 2.21
CA ALA A 170 -6.60 31.76 1.26
C ALA A 170 -6.85 33.21 0.82
N LYS A 171 -8.11 33.55 0.48
CA LYS A 171 -8.50 34.91 0.10
C LYS A 171 -8.26 35.92 1.23
N LYS A 172 -8.56 35.57 2.48
CA LYS A 172 -8.31 36.42 3.66
C LYS A 172 -6.82 36.68 3.87
N GLU A 173 -5.99 35.69 3.56
CA GLU A 173 -4.52 35.77 3.69
C GLU A 173 -3.83 36.33 2.44
N GLY A 174 -4.58 36.69 1.39
CA GLY A 174 -4.00 37.15 0.11
C GLY A 174 -3.22 36.07 -0.64
N LYS A 175 -3.51 34.78 -0.38
CA LYS A 175 -2.87 33.62 -1.01
C LYS A 175 -3.71 33.10 -2.17
N GLU A 176 -3.05 32.33 -3.05
CA GLU A 176 -3.72 31.60 -4.12
C GLU A 176 -4.69 30.54 -3.58
N ALA A 177 -5.73 30.24 -4.36
CA ALA A 177 -6.69 29.21 -4.02
C ALA A 177 -6.03 27.83 -3.93
N PRO A 178 -6.49 26.95 -3.03
CA PRO A 178 -5.98 25.59 -2.93
C PRO A 178 -6.18 24.82 -4.26
N VAL A 179 -5.17 24.03 -4.62
CA VAL A 179 -5.22 23.17 -5.81
C VAL A 179 -5.58 21.74 -5.41
N TYR A 180 -6.40 21.10 -6.22
CA TYR A 180 -6.82 19.72 -6.08
C TYR A 180 -6.41 18.92 -7.30
N ILE A 181 -6.11 17.64 -7.08
CA ILE A 181 -5.82 16.66 -8.11
C ILE A 181 -6.97 15.67 -8.23
N VAL A 182 -7.46 15.48 -9.45
CA VAL A 182 -8.57 14.60 -9.79
C VAL A 182 -8.00 13.40 -10.53
N LYS A 183 -8.35 12.20 -10.06
CA LYS A 183 -7.80 10.94 -10.55
C LYS A 183 -8.94 9.97 -10.89
N PRO A 184 -9.04 9.46 -12.12
CA PRO A 184 -9.97 8.39 -12.45
C PRO A 184 -9.64 7.12 -11.65
N ASP A 185 -10.66 6.41 -11.20
CA ASP A 185 -10.42 5.24 -10.36
C ASP A 185 -9.74 4.10 -11.15
N GLY A 186 -10.26 3.80 -12.34
CA GLY A 186 -9.70 2.80 -13.27
C GLY A 186 -8.49 3.27 -14.10
N GLY A 187 -8.06 4.53 -13.95
CA GLY A 187 -6.92 5.07 -14.70
C GLY A 187 -5.58 4.52 -14.20
N SER A 188 -4.60 4.41 -15.09
CA SER A 188 -3.21 4.07 -14.77
C SER A 188 -2.25 4.97 -15.56
N GLN A 189 -0.96 4.97 -15.20
CA GLN A 189 0.10 5.72 -15.93
C GLN A 189 -0.12 7.24 -16.05
N GLY A 190 -0.97 7.82 -15.22
CA GLY A 190 -1.28 9.25 -15.26
C GLY A 190 -2.44 9.64 -16.17
N ASP A 191 -3.06 8.67 -16.85
CA ASP A 191 -4.17 8.94 -17.76
C ASP A 191 -5.41 9.50 -17.04
N GLY A 192 -6.00 10.53 -17.64
CA GLY A 192 -7.16 11.26 -17.13
C GLY A 192 -6.94 12.03 -15.82
N ILE A 193 -5.71 12.22 -15.36
CA ILE A 193 -5.42 13.06 -14.19
C ILE A 193 -5.53 14.55 -14.57
N SER A 194 -6.24 15.33 -13.76
CA SER A 194 -6.35 16.78 -13.94
C SER A 194 -6.14 17.55 -12.63
N LEU A 195 -5.70 18.80 -12.74
CA LEU A 195 -5.64 19.74 -11.62
C LEU A 195 -6.77 20.76 -11.71
N THR A 196 -7.34 21.16 -10.56
CA THR A 196 -8.38 22.18 -10.49
C THR A 196 -8.29 22.95 -9.18
N THR A 197 -8.63 24.24 -9.20
CA THR A 197 -8.86 25.06 -8.00
C THR A 197 -10.32 25.06 -7.57
N ASP A 198 -11.20 24.52 -8.41
CA ASP A 198 -12.63 24.39 -8.14
C ASP A 198 -13.03 22.91 -8.30
N PRO A 199 -12.89 22.10 -7.25
CA PRO A 199 -13.17 20.67 -7.31
C PRO A 199 -14.68 20.36 -7.33
N CYS A 200 -15.54 21.36 -7.13
CA CYS A 200 -17.00 21.21 -7.08
C CYS A 200 -17.67 21.56 -8.40
N ARG A 201 -17.02 22.36 -9.25
CA ARG A 201 -17.53 22.76 -10.56
C ARG A 201 -17.08 21.77 -11.63
N THR A 202 -17.93 20.76 -11.83
CA THR A 202 -17.60 19.52 -12.54
C THR A 202 -18.39 19.34 -13.83
N THR A 203 -18.71 20.45 -14.51
CA THR A 203 -19.52 20.43 -15.75
C THR A 203 -18.91 19.60 -16.89
N SER A 204 -17.62 19.27 -16.81
CA SER A 204 -16.90 18.41 -17.75
C SER A 204 -16.76 16.96 -17.29
N TRP A 205 -17.20 16.62 -16.08
CA TRP A 205 -16.99 15.29 -15.53
C TRP A 205 -18.23 14.41 -15.73
N ASN A 206 -18.06 13.21 -16.28
CA ASN A 206 -19.15 12.23 -16.33
C ASN A 206 -19.58 11.88 -14.90
N SER A 207 -20.75 12.33 -14.45
CA SER A 207 -21.24 12.16 -13.08
C SER A 207 -21.30 10.71 -12.60
N ALA A 208 -21.37 9.74 -13.52
CA ALA A 208 -21.42 8.31 -13.19
C ALA A 208 -20.04 7.66 -12.99
N ALA A 209 -18.95 8.27 -13.48
CA ALA A 209 -17.62 7.66 -13.43
C ALA A 209 -16.93 7.89 -12.07
N GLU A 210 -16.54 6.79 -11.39
CA GLU A 210 -15.81 6.85 -10.13
C GLU A 210 -14.46 7.57 -10.27
N ARG A 211 -14.19 8.48 -9.35
CA ARG A 211 -12.93 9.22 -9.27
C ARG A 211 -12.56 9.55 -7.83
N VAL A 212 -11.31 9.94 -7.65
CA VAL A 212 -10.81 10.51 -6.40
C VAL A 212 -10.39 11.95 -6.64
N VAL A 213 -10.94 12.85 -5.84
CA VAL A 213 -10.41 14.21 -5.67
C VAL A 213 -9.52 14.19 -4.44
N GLN A 214 -8.34 14.79 -4.52
CA GLN A 214 -7.39 14.83 -3.42
C GLN A 214 -6.74 16.21 -3.37
N GLU A 215 -6.39 16.69 -2.17
CA GLU A 215 -5.58 17.90 -2.05
C GLU A 215 -4.24 17.72 -2.76
N TYR A 216 -3.86 18.71 -3.57
CA TYR A 216 -2.58 18.69 -4.25
C TYR A 216 -1.48 19.20 -3.31
N VAL A 217 -0.40 18.43 -3.18
CA VAL A 217 0.81 18.86 -2.46
C VAL A 217 1.55 19.86 -3.33
N SER A 218 1.32 21.15 -3.10
CA SER A 218 1.84 22.26 -3.90
C SER A 218 3.32 22.57 -3.65
N ALA A 219 3.84 22.24 -2.47
CA ALA A 219 5.24 22.43 -2.10
C ALA A 219 5.93 21.07 -1.84
N PRO A 220 6.13 20.23 -2.88
CA PRO A 220 6.86 18.97 -2.72
C PRO A 220 8.35 19.24 -2.49
N LEU A 221 9.04 18.27 -1.90
CA LEU A 221 10.50 18.24 -1.91
C LEU A 221 10.98 18.17 -3.37
N LEU A 222 11.91 19.05 -3.73
CA LEU A 222 12.55 19.08 -5.03
C LEU A 222 13.99 18.61 -4.90
N VAL A 223 14.45 17.85 -5.89
CA VAL A 223 15.86 17.50 -6.06
C VAL A 223 16.27 18.05 -7.42
N ASP A 224 17.28 18.91 -7.44
CA ASP A 224 17.73 19.64 -8.63
C ASP A 224 16.60 20.40 -9.35
N GLY A 225 15.67 20.96 -8.57
CA GLY A 225 14.50 21.69 -9.08
C GLY A 225 13.40 20.80 -9.66
N LEU A 226 13.59 19.47 -9.68
CA LEU A 226 12.62 18.53 -10.22
C LEU A 226 11.77 17.92 -9.10
N LYS A 227 10.46 17.84 -9.37
CA LYS A 227 9.53 17.05 -8.56
C LYS A 227 9.80 15.57 -8.80
N PHE A 228 9.71 14.76 -7.76
CA PHE A 228 9.83 13.30 -7.88
C PHE A 228 8.82 12.58 -6.99
N ASP A 229 8.64 11.29 -7.25
CA ASP A 229 7.94 10.38 -6.36
C ASP A 229 8.79 9.14 -6.05
N LEU A 230 8.46 8.46 -4.94
CA LEU A 230 9.13 7.24 -4.51
C LEU A 230 8.25 6.01 -4.74
N ARG A 231 8.80 5.00 -5.41
CA ARG A 231 8.26 3.64 -5.44
C ARG A 231 8.94 2.81 -4.37
N LEU A 232 8.18 2.52 -3.32
CA LEU A 232 8.57 1.59 -2.27
C LEU A 232 7.97 0.22 -2.54
N TYR A 233 8.71 -0.84 -2.22
CA TYR A 233 8.24 -2.22 -2.35
C TYR A 233 8.00 -2.80 -0.95
N VAL A 234 6.75 -3.19 -0.69
CA VAL A 234 6.33 -3.78 0.59
C VAL A 234 5.85 -5.20 0.35
N LEU A 235 6.46 -6.17 1.02
CA LEU A 235 5.99 -7.55 1.05
C LEU A 235 5.05 -7.73 2.25
N LEU A 236 3.80 -8.09 1.96
CA LEU A 236 2.84 -8.53 2.97
C LEU A 236 2.82 -10.05 2.98
N CYS A 237 3.03 -10.66 4.14
CA CYS A 237 2.92 -12.10 4.27
C CYS A 237 2.32 -12.50 5.62
N ARG A 238 1.55 -13.57 5.62
CA ARG A 238 1.07 -14.21 6.84
C ARG A 238 2.11 -15.21 7.32
N SER A 239 2.58 -15.02 8.54
CA SER A 239 3.53 -15.91 9.21
C SER A 239 2.84 -17.17 9.71
N ALA A 240 3.63 -18.22 10.01
CA ALA A 240 3.13 -19.52 10.47
C ALA A 240 2.38 -19.44 11.81
N ASP A 241 2.68 -18.42 12.62
CA ASP A 241 1.97 -18.07 13.86
C ASP A 241 0.61 -17.38 13.63
N GLY A 242 0.19 -17.23 12.37
CA GLY A 242 -1.06 -16.57 11.99
C GLY A 242 -0.98 -15.04 11.95
N MET A 243 0.17 -14.45 12.28
CA MET A 243 0.35 -13.00 12.30
C MET A 243 0.62 -12.45 10.90
N GLU A 244 -0.04 -11.34 10.56
CA GLU A 244 0.27 -10.53 9.37
C GLU A 244 1.59 -9.79 9.61
N ARG A 245 2.51 -9.85 8.64
CA ARG A 245 3.79 -9.16 8.70
C ARG A 245 4.00 -8.34 7.43
N ALA A 246 4.55 -7.14 7.59
CA ALA A 246 4.92 -6.24 6.50
C ALA A 246 6.44 -6.04 6.49
N PHE A 247 7.06 -6.23 5.34
CA PHE A 247 8.51 -6.03 5.14
C PHE A 247 8.72 -4.98 4.06
N LEU A 248 9.49 -3.93 4.39
CA LEU A 248 9.90 -2.90 3.45
C LEU A 248 11.22 -3.31 2.80
N CYS A 249 11.26 -3.34 1.46
CA CYS A 249 12.49 -3.53 0.71
C CYS A 249 13.45 -2.36 0.99
N HIS A 250 14.74 -2.67 1.15
CA HIS A 250 15.77 -1.65 1.35
C HIS A 250 15.95 -0.76 0.12
N GLU A 251 15.76 -1.35 -1.07
CA GLU A 251 15.84 -0.66 -2.35
C GLU A 251 14.44 -0.24 -2.84
N GLY A 252 14.40 0.89 -3.55
CA GLY A 252 13.21 1.45 -4.19
C GLY A 252 13.59 2.23 -5.44
N LEU A 253 12.61 2.89 -6.07
CA LEU A 253 12.87 3.75 -7.24
C LEU A 253 12.43 5.18 -6.96
N ALA A 254 13.26 6.16 -7.32
CA ALA A 254 12.85 7.55 -7.41
C ALA A 254 12.51 7.86 -8.88
N ARG A 255 11.34 8.44 -9.12
CA ARG A 255 10.85 8.79 -10.45
C ARG A 255 10.73 10.29 -10.55
N PHE A 256 11.55 10.89 -11.41
CA PHE A 256 11.62 12.33 -11.58
C PHE A 256 10.66 12.80 -12.67
N ALA A 257 10.11 14.00 -12.47
CA ALA A 257 9.41 14.73 -13.52
C ALA A 257 10.41 15.10 -14.63
N VAL A 258 9.89 15.14 -15.86
CA VAL A 258 10.60 15.60 -17.06
C VAL A 258 10.26 17.04 -17.37
#